data_AF-A0A846P0S4-F1
#
_entry.id   AF-A0A846P0S4-F1
#
_cell.length_a   1.000
_cell.length_b   1.000
_cell.length_c   1.000
_cell.angle_alpha   90.00
_cell.angle_beta   90.00
_cell.angle_gamma   90.00
#
_symmetry.space_group_name_H-M   'P 1'
#
loop_
_entity.id
_entity.type
_entity.pdbx_description
1 polymer ?
#
loop_
_entity_poly.entity_id
_entity_poly.type
_entity_poly.pdbx_seq_one_letter_code
_entity_poly.pdbx_strand_id
1 'polypeptide(L)'
;MTDEETFKTVLFETLEDVDEHLATSDLPVAQRPFHAARIFSEIHITEVQEGGRKWKPDFTSTEFVTEGWFKSVFADTYEWYTSRYPNDFNRSSVRKIKALVLIYNTPFLVEVPASISQPGRPGETIWVAFPDTVLAEENPLDWIVSPPNLTDMEPRDREKVRQVTTEIASSVRQVSSMISGIGDSDSVIRGFTRSILVHLETAVDLVVKKGQRGGTAKAFWELQLACEHAFKAVLQKKSGEYPKIHNLFFLYDQCDAASLGLDRRLIENMPRESEVMELRHGQAPDPPVKRFFECYRAVFAILPPVIEPLVEWRLGKARFELAQPPWMEKVRFKKS
;
A
#
# COMPACT_ATOMS: atom_id res chain seq x y z
N MET A 1 -41.42 0.58 -21.77
CA MET A 1 -40.06 0.18 -21.39
C MET A 1 -39.48 -0.62 -22.53
N THR A 2 -38.32 -0.23 -23.01
CA THR A 2 -37.55 -1.02 -23.97
C THR A 2 -36.94 -2.24 -23.26
N ASP A 3 -36.52 -3.25 -24.01
CA ASP A 3 -35.81 -4.41 -23.46
C ASP A 3 -34.54 -3.98 -22.67
N GLU A 4 -33.94 -2.85 -23.05
CA GLU A 4 -32.77 -2.26 -22.41
C GLU A 4 -33.06 -1.65 -21.03
N GLU A 5 -34.16 -0.90 -20.87
CA GLU A 5 -34.60 -0.39 -19.56
C GLU A 5 -34.95 -1.53 -18.59
N THR A 6 -35.52 -2.60 -19.13
CA THR A 6 -35.88 -3.80 -18.35
C THR A 6 -34.64 -4.52 -17.87
N PHE A 7 -33.63 -4.71 -18.74
CA PHE A 7 -32.36 -5.32 -18.36
C PHE A 7 -31.62 -4.52 -17.28
N LYS A 8 -31.50 -3.19 -17.46
CA LYS A 8 -30.78 -2.34 -16.51
C LYS A 8 -31.42 -2.35 -15.12
N THR A 9 -32.75 -2.42 -15.05
CA THR A 9 -33.49 -2.55 -13.78
C THR A 9 -33.15 -3.86 -13.08
N VAL A 10 -33.24 -5.00 -13.79
CA VAL A 10 -32.89 -6.32 -13.24
C VAL A 10 -31.43 -6.37 -12.78
N LEU A 11 -30.52 -5.80 -13.57
CA LEU A 11 -29.12 -5.68 -13.19
C LEU A 11 -28.98 -4.90 -11.87
N PHE A 12 -29.61 -3.73 -11.76
CA PHE A 12 -29.46 -2.86 -10.60
C PHE A 12 -30.05 -3.45 -9.32
N GLU A 13 -31.17 -4.16 -9.41
CA GLU A 13 -31.76 -4.90 -8.29
C GLU A 13 -30.82 -6.03 -7.85
N THR A 14 -30.27 -6.78 -8.80
CA THR A 14 -29.34 -7.88 -8.50
C THR A 14 -28.02 -7.38 -7.89
N LEU A 15 -27.55 -6.19 -8.30
CA LEU A 15 -26.31 -5.61 -7.79
C LEU A 15 -26.37 -5.29 -6.30
N GLU A 16 -27.56 -5.15 -5.68
CA GLU A 16 -27.68 -4.94 -4.24
C GLU A 16 -27.15 -6.17 -3.46
N ASP A 17 -27.64 -7.36 -3.80
CA ASP A 17 -27.24 -8.61 -3.16
C ASP A 17 -25.76 -8.95 -3.45
N VAL A 18 -25.33 -8.71 -4.69
CA VAL A 18 -23.94 -8.96 -5.10
C VAL A 18 -22.97 -8.03 -4.36
N ASP A 19 -23.31 -6.74 -4.20
CA ASP A 19 -22.47 -5.80 -3.45
C ASP A 19 -22.40 -6.18 -1.97
N GLU A 20 -23.49 -6.61 -1.35
CA GLU A 20 -23.47 -7.10 0.04
C GLU A 20 -22.53 -8.32 0.20
N HIS A 21 -22.59 -9.27 -0.74
CA HIS A 21 -21.69 -10.41 -0.75
C HIS A 21 -20.21 -10.01 -0.89
N LEU A 22 -19.92 -9.08 -1.82
CA LEU A 22 -18.57 -8.55 -2.02
C LEU A 22 -18.08 -7.74 -0.81
N ALA A 23 -18.97 -7.02 -0.14
CA ALA A 23 -18.68 -6.29 1.09
C ALA A 23 -18.35 -7.23 2.26
N THR A 24 -19.12 -8.30 2.42
CA THR A 24 -18.89 -9.34 3.44
C THR A 24 -17.54 -10.05 3.23
N SER A 25 -17.03 -10.05 2.00
CA SER A 25 -15.72 -10.59 1.63
C SER A 25 -14.58 -9.57 1.73
N ASP A 26 -14.82 -8.41 2.36
CA ASP A 26 -13.86 -7.30 2.51
C ASP A 26 -13.27 -6.78 1.18
N LEU A 27 -13.98 -6.95 0.05
CA LEU A 27 -13.47 -6.46 -1.23
C LEU A 27 -13.57 -4.93 -1.29
N PRO A 28 -12.49 -4.20 -1.63
CA PRO A 28 -12.55 -2.74 -1.75
C PRO A 28 -13.52 -2.27 -2.83
N VAL A 29 -14.29 -1.21 -2.56
CA VAL A 29 -15.32 -0.67 -3.49
C VAL A 29 -14.79 -0.44 -4.91
N ALA A 30 -13.57 0.07 -5.05
CA ALA A 30 -12.94 0.31 -6.36
C ALA A 30 -12.73 -0.96 -7.21
N GLN A 31 -12.65 -2.14 -6.58
CA GLN A 31 -12.50 -3.43 -7.28
C GLN A 31 -13.84 -4.09 -7.57
N ARG A 32 -14.90 -3.76 -6.81
CA ARG A 32 -16.20 -4.43 -6.89
C ARG A 32 -16.88 -4.41 -8.26
N PRO A 33 -16.82 -3.35 -9.10
CA PRO A 33 -17.56 -3.34 -10.37
C PRO A 33 -17.20 -4.50 -11.30
N PHE A 34 -15.92 -4.83 -11.39
CA PHE A 34 -15.48 -5.94 -12.25
C PHE A 34 -15.98 -7.27 -11.71
N HIS A 35 -15.81 -7.51 -10.41
CA HIS A 35 -16.27 -8.74 -9.76
C HIS A 35 -17.79 -8.88 -9.82
N ALA A 36 -18.53 -7.79 -9.59
CA ALA A 36 -19.98 -7.78 -9.64
C ALA A 36 -20.51 -8.04 -11.05
N ALA A 37 -19.94 -7.40 -12.07
CA ALA A 37 -20.29 -7.67 -13.47
C ALA A 37 -20.01 -9.13 -13.85
N ARG A 38 -18.91 -9.70 -13.34
CA ARG A 38 -18.56 -11.12 -13.54
C ARG A 38 -19.56 -12.05 -12.88
N ILE A 39 -19.86 -11.86 -11.60
CA ILE A 39 -20.82 -12.65 -10.82
C ILE A 39 -22.21 -12.57 -11.48
N PHE A 40 -22.66 -11.37 -11.82
CA PHE A 40 -23.94 -11.17 -12.51
C PHE A 40 -23.98 -11.96 -13.83
N SER A 41 -22.92 -11.87 -14.63
CA SER A 41 -22.84 -12.56 -15.91
C SER A 41 -22.88 -14.08 -15.74
N GLU A 42 -22.07 -14.61 -14.82
CA GLU A 42 -21.97 -16.06 -14.56
C GLU A 42 -23.29 -16.67 -14.07
N ILE A 43 -24.08 -15.93 -13.28
CA ILE A 43 -25.30 -16.44 -12.66
C ILE A 43 -26.54 -16.19 -13.54
N HIS A 44 -26.66 -15.00 -14.13
CA HIS A 44 -27.92 -14.54 -14.73
C HIS A 44 -27.93 -14.54 -16.27
N ILE A 45 -26.77 -14.56 -16.93
CA ILE A 45 -26.71 -14.54 -18.40
C ILE A 45 -26.65 -15.97 -18.93
N THR A 46 -27.72 -16.40 -19.59
CA THR A 46 -27.86 -17.77 -20.11
C THR A 46 -27.69 -17.87 -21.62
N GLU A 47 -28.01 -16.81 -22.36
CA GLU A 47 -27.87 -16.66 -23.82
C GLU A 47 -27.54 -15.19 -24.13
N VAL A 48 -26.67 -14.98 -25.11
CA VAL A 48 -26.38 -13.66 -25.67
C VAL A 48 -26.81 -13.63 -27.13
N GLN A 49 -27.41 -12.51 -27.54
CA GLN A 49 -27.71 -12.22 -28.93
C GLN A 49 -27.00 -10.92 -29.36
N GLU A 50 -26.09 -11.03 -30.33
CA GLU A 50 -25.36 -9.88 -30.89
C GLU A 50 -25.17 -10.07 -32.39
N GLY A 51 -25.42 -9.02 -33.19
CA GLY A 51 -25.23 -9.07 -34.64
C GLY A 51 -26.03 -10.18 -35.36
N GLY A 52 -27.18 -10.59 -34.79
CA GLY A 52 -28.01 -11.68 -35.33
C GLY A 52 -27.55 -13.08 -34.96
N ARG A 53 -26.43 -13.24 -34.25
CA ARG A 53 -25.97 -14.51 -33.70
C ARG A 53 -26.50 -14.70 -32.28
N LYS A 54 -26.90 -15.93 -31.95
CA LYS A 54 -27.23 -16.36 -30.58
C LYS A 54 -26.24 -17.41 -30.11
N TRP A 55 -25.75 -17.29 -28.89
CA TRP A 55 -24.87 -18.29 -28.29
C TRP A 55 -24.96 -18.25 -26.77
N LYS A 56 -24.55 -19.36 -26.14
CA LYS A 56 -24.32 -19.41 -24.69
C LYS A 56 -22.87 -19.04 -24.42
N PRO A 57 -22.59 -18.02 -23.58
CA PRO A 57 -21.23 -17.67 -23.23
C PRO A 57 -20.51 -18.82 -22.50
N ASP A 58 -19.20 -18.95 -22.74
CA ASP A 58 -18.34 -19.81 -21.96
C ASP A 58 -17.71 -19.02 -20.81
N PHE A 59 -18.31 -19.12 -19.62
CA PHE A 59 -17.81 -18.46 -18.42
C PHE A 59 -16.58 -19.14 -17.79
N THR A 60 -16.14 -20.29 -18.31
CA THR A 60 -14.88 -20.93 -17.88
C THR A 60 -13.67 -20.31 -18.56
N SER A 61 -13.87 -19.72 -19.75
CA SER A 61 -12.87 -18.92 -20.43
C SER A 61 -12.72 -17.55 -19.79
N THR A 62 -11.53 -16.96 -19.83
CA THR A 62 -11.36 -15.53 -19.49
C THR A 62 -11.63 -14.61 -20.67
N GLU A 63 -11.96 -15.15 -21.85
CA GLU A 63 -12.18 -14.36 -23.06
C GLU A 63 -13.52 -13.63 -23.05
N PHE A 64 -14.54 -14.12 -22.33
CA PHE A 64 -15.87 -13.51 -22.35
C PHE A 64 -15.86 -12.06 -21.83
N VAL A 65 -14.93 -11.69 -20.94
CA VAL A 65 -14.83 -10.31 -20.45
C VAL A 65 -14.35 -9.31 -21.52
N THR A 66 -13.91 -9.83 -22.67
CA THR A 66 -13.53 -9.04 -23.85
C THR A 66 -14.68 -8.84 -24.82
N GLU A 67 -15.79 -9.57 -24.66
CA GLU A 67 -16.95 -9.54 -25.56
C GLU A 67 -17.80 -8.28 -25.38
N GLY A 68 -18.39 -7.78 -26.48
CA GLY A 68 -19.10 -6.50 -26.54
C GLY A 68 -20.28 -6.39 -25.56
N TRP A 69 -20.99 -7.49 -25.32
CA TRP A 69 -22.08 -7.58 -24.35
C TRP A 69 -21.57 -7.43 -22.91
N PHE A 70 -20.44 -8.06 -22.55
CA PHE A 70 -19.88 -7.93 -21.21
C PHE A 70 -19.44 -6.49 -20.94
N LYS A 71 -18.87 -5.82 -21.95
CA LYS A 71 -18.54 -4.39 -21.85
C LYS A 71 -19.77 -3.53 -21.52
N SER A 72 -20.96 -3.89 -22.01
CA SER A 72 -22.20 -3.18 -21.65
C SER A 72 -22.58 -3.43 -20.19
N VAL A 73 -22.60 -4.70 -19.75
CA VAL A 73 -22.90 -5.09 -18.36
C VAL A 73 -21.96 -4.40 -17.40
N PHE A 74 -20.66 -4.42 -17.69
CA PHE A 74 -19.66 -3.74 -16.89
C PHE A 74 -19.90 -2.23 -16.84
N ALA A 75 -20.24 -1.59 -17.96
CA ALA A 75 -20.46 -0.15 -18.01
C ALA A 75 -21.63 0.29 -17.13
N ASP A 76 -22.75 -0.43 -17.15
CA ASP A 76 -23.90 -0.14 -16.28
C ASP A 76 -23.63 -0.50 -14.82
N THR A 77 -22.91 -1.59 -14.57
CA THR A 77 -22.43 -1.94 -13.22
C THR A 77 -21.53 -0.84 -12.66
N TYR A 78 -20.58 -0.33 -13.45
CA TYR A 78 -19.69 0.75 -13.06
C TYR A 78 -20.47 2.05 -12.77
N GLU A 79 -21.48 2.37 -13.58
CA GLU A 79 -22.39 3.50 -13.36
C GLU A 79 -23.13 3.38 -12.02
N TRP A 80 -23.64 2.20 -11.70
CA TRP A 80 -24.31 1.92 -10.42
C TRP A 80 -23.37 2.17 -9.23
N TYR A 81 -22.15 1.61 -9.26
CA TYR A 81 -21.17 1.77 -8.18
C TYR A 81 -20.69 3.22 -8.03
N THR A 82 -20.43 3.93 -9.14
CA THR A 82 -20.02 5.34 -9.09
C THR A 82 -21.11 6.25 -8.55
N SER A 83 -22.39 5.95 -8.85
CA SER A 83 -23.53 6.67 -8.29
C SER A 83 -23.72 6.39 -6.80
N ARG A 84 -23.52 5.14 -6.35
CA ARG A 84 -23.74 4.73 -4.96
C ARG A 84 -22.60 5.13 -4.03
N TYR A 85 -21.36 5.09 -4.51
CA TYR A 85 -20.14 5.32 -3.71
C TYR A 85 -19.25 6.45 -4.25
N PRO A 86 -19.77 7.67 -4.47
CA PRO A 86 -19.04 8.72 -5.19
C PRO A 86 -17.71 9.12 -4.54
N ASN A 87 -17.59 9.01 -3.22
CA ASN A 87 -16.38 9.38 -2.48
C ASN A 87 -15.33 8.28 -2.48
N ASP A 88 -15.73 7.02 -2.27
CA ASP A 88 -14.79 5.90 -2.18
C ASP A 88 -14.34 5.42 -3.56
N PHE A 89 -15.16 5.63 -4.58
CA PHE A 89 -14.84 5.28 -5.95
C PHE A 89 -13.80 6.22 -6.59
N ASN A 90 -13.81 7.51 -6.21
CA ASN A 90 -12.90 8.53 -6.75
C ASN A 90 -11.59 8.66 -5.96
N ARG A 91 -11.40 7.91 -4.86
CA ARG A 91 -10.10 7.88 -4.18
C ARG A 91 -9.07 7.25 -5.12
N SER A 92 -8.00 8.00 -5.38
CA SER A 92 -6.84 7.55 -6.18
C SER A 92 -6.48 6.10 -5.84
N SER A 93 -6.57 5.22 -6.83
CA SER A 93 -6.23 3.80 -6.69
C SER A 93 -4.75 3.55 -6.42
N VAL A 94 -3.90 4.57 -6.58
CA VAL A 94 -2.48 4.49 -6.27
C VAL A 94 -2.31 4.46 -4.76
N ARG A 95 -1.89 3.29 -4.24
CA ARG A 95 -1.49 3.13 -2.84
C ARG A 95 -0.40 4.14 -2.52
N LYS A 96 -0.65 4.96 -1.49
CA LYS A 96 0.36 5.84 -0.90
C LYS A 96 0.80 5.23 0.42
N ILE A 97 2.11 5.26 0.68
CA ILE A 97 2.71 4.79 1.92
C ILE A 97 2.94 6.01 2.79
N LYS A 98 2.48 5.96 4.04
CA LYS A 98 2.67 7.05 4.99
C LYS A 98 4.11 7.08 5.48
N ALA A 99 4.73 8.25 5.40
CA ALA A 99 6.05 8.52 5.93
C ALA A 99 6.05 9.80 6.77
N LEU A 100 7.11 9.98 7.57
CA LEU A 100 7.27 11.14 8.43
C LEU A 100 8.51 11.95 8.02
N VAL A 101 8.39 13.28 8.04
CA VAL A 101 9.53 14.19 8.03
C VAL A 101 9.39 15.25 9.11
N LEU A 102 10.52 15.79 9.59
CA LEU A 102 10.53 16.94 10.47
C LEU A 102 10.90 18.21 9.71
N ILE A 103 10.05 19.22 9.77
CA ILE A 103 10.33 20.57 9.25
C ILE A 103 10.26 21.52 10.44
N TYR A 104 11.37 22.22 10.73
CA TYR A 104 11.53 23.01 11.95
C TYR A 104 11.16 22.24 13.23
N ASN A 105 11.61 20.99 13.34
CA ASN A 105 11.27 20.06 14.43
C ASN A 105 9.77 19.76 14.61
N THR A 106 8.94 20.12 13.64
CA THR A 106 7.51 19.80 13.62
C THR A 106 7.27 18.62 12.69
N PRO A 107 6.51 17.59 13.12
CA PRO A 107 6.22 16.42 12.30
C PRO A 107 5.21 16.74 11.20
N PHE A 108 5.53 16.32 9.98
CA PHE A 108 4.64 16.37 8.82
C PHE A 108 4.51 14.99 8.18
N LEU A 109 3.27 14.63 7.81
CA LEU A 109 2.97 13.43 7.04
C LEU A 109 3.46 13.64 5.60
N VAL A 110 4.06 12.60 5.03
CA VAL A 110 4.40 12.48 3.62
C VAL A 110 3.66 11.28 3.05
N GLU A 111 2.91 11.48 1.97
CA GLU A 111 2.21 10.39 1.29
C GLU A 111 3.00 9.95 0.06
N VAL A 112 3.87 8.96 0.24
CA VAL A 112 4.80 8.48 -0.80
C VAL A 112 4.07 7.54 -1.76
N PRO A 113 3.99 7.82 -3.08
CA PRO A 113 3.37 6.88 -4.02
C PRO A 113 4.15 5.56 -4.06
N ALA A 114 3.47 4.43 -3.84
CA ALA A 114 4.08 3.09 -3.88
C ALA A 114 4.38 2.61 -5.30
N SER A 115 3.59 3.10 -6.27
CA SER A 115 3.75 2.83 -7.69
C SER A 115 3.49 4.11 -8.49
N ILE A 116 3.98 4.13 -9.72
CA ILE A 116 3.78 5.23 -10.65
C ILE A 116 3.09 4.69 -11.88
N SER A 117 2.08 5.39 -12.37
CA SER A 117 1.44 5.09 -13.65
C SER A 117 1.73 6.21 -14.65
N GLN A 118 2.18 5.85 -15.83
CA GLN A 118 2.42 6.76 -16.94
C GLN A 118 1.62 6.29 -18.17
N PRO A 119 1.10 7.22 -19.01
CA PRO A 119 0.51 6.83 -20.28
C PRO A 119 1.52 6.07 -21.15
N GLY A 120 1.09 4.94 -21.73
CA GLY A 120 1.84 4.27 -22.79
C GLY A 120 1.38 4.77 -24.16
N ARG A 121 0.91 3.85 -25.00
CA ARG A 121 0.23 4.18 -26.25
C ARG A 121 -1.17 4.76 -25.95
N PRO A 122 -1.50 5.96 -26.47
CA PRO A 122 -2.79 6.61 -26.20
C PRO A 122 -3.97 5.67 -26.47
N GLY A 123 -4.81 5.46 -25.46
CA GLY A 123 -6.00 4.60 -25.55
C GLY A 123 -5.74 3.09 -25.51
N GLU A 124 -4.48 2.64 -25.55
CA GLU A 124 -4.13 1.22 -25.67
C GLU A 124 -3.45 0.68 -24.41
N THR A 125 -2.44 1.39 -23.89
CA THR A 125 -1.58 0.86 -22.81
C THR A 125 -1.28 1.87 -21.72
N ILE A 126 -0.88 1.36 -20.56
CA ILE A 126 -0.34 2.14 -19.44
C ILE A 126 0.98 1.50 -18.98
N TRP A 127 1.95 2.34 -18.61
CA TRP A 127 3.13 1.89 -17.90
C TRP A 127 2.87 1.93 -16.41
N VAL A 128 3.15 0.83 -15.71
CA VAL A 128 3.16 0.75 -14.26
C VAL A 128 4.57 0.47 -13.80
N ALA A 129 5.10 1.33 -12.92
CA ALA A 129 6.43 1.23 -12.35
C ALA A 129 6.36 1.03 -10.83
N PHE A 130 7.27 0.22 -10.28
CA PHE A 130 7.41 -0.05 -8.85
C PHE A 130 8.80 0.43 -8.36
N PRO A 131 9.01 1.75 -8.27
CA PRO A 131 10.34 2.27 -7.94
C PRO A 131 10.71 1.97 -6.49
N ASP A 132 11.97 1.59 -6.26
CA ASP A 132 12.59 1.43 -4.94
C ASP A 132 13.22 2.73 -4.40
N THR A 133 13.20 3.80 -5.20
CA THR A 133 13.73 5.12 -4.85
C THR A 133 12.85 6.23 -5.44
N VAL A 134 13.05 7.46 -4.99
CA VAL A 134 12.56 8.65 -5.72
C VAL A 134 13.27 8.76 -7.06
N LEU A 135 12.50 8.95 -8.14
CA LEU A 135 12.99 9.16 -9.50
C LEU A 135 13.36 10.63 -9.75
N ALA A 136 14.18 10.88 -10.77
CA ALA A 136 14.70 12.22 -11.05
C ALA A 136 13.62 13.23 -11.45
N GLU A 137 12.55 12.74 -12.08
CA GLU A 137 11.39 13.51 -12.51
C GLU A 137 10.39 13.80 -11.38
N GLU A 138 10.54 13.16 -10.21
CA GLU A 138 9.62 13.34 -9.10
C GLU A 138 10.01 14.52 -8.21
N ASN A 139 9.00 15.16 -7.62
CA ASN A 139 9.20 16.23 -6.64
C ASN A 139 8.66 15.81 -5.26
N PRO A 140 9.52 15.32 -4.35
CA PRO A 140 9.08 14.82 -3.04
C PRO A 140 8.43 15.86 -2.13
N LEU A 141 8.66 17.15 -2.38
CA LEU A 141 8.01 18.22 -1.61
C LEU A 141 6.49 18.26 -1.83
N ASP A 142 6.02 17.81 -2.99
CA ASP A 142 4.58 17.78 -3.32
C ASP A 142 3.84 16.65 -2.59
N TRP A 143 4.58 15.74 -1.94
CA TRP A 143 4.01 14.63 -1.18
C TRP A 143 3.76 14.96 0.29
N ILE A 144 4.26 16.11 0.76
CA ILE A 144 4.10 16.56 2.13
C ILE A 144 2.66 17.04 2.31
N VAL A 145 1.94 16.48 3.28
CA VAL A 145 0.55 16.83 3.55
C VAL A 145 0.49 18.08 4.42
N SER A 146 -0.14 19.13 3.90
CA SER A 146 -0.29 20.43 4.57
C SER A 146 1.07 20.98 5.09
N PRO A 147 2.06 21.17 4.20
CA PRO A 147 3.38 21.65 4.60
C PRO A 147 3.31 23.09 5.16
N PRO A 148 4.35 23.56 5.87
CA PRO A 148 4.50 25.00 6.11
C PRO A 148 4.71 25.72 4.77
N ASN A 149 4.73 27.06 4.76
CA ASN A 149 5.01 27.79 3.52
C ASN A 149 6.47 27.53 3.07
N LEU A 150 6.65 26.56 2.18
CA LEU A 150 7.96 26.19 1.63
C LEU A 150 8.50 27.24 0.66
N THR A 151 7.65 28.11 0.13
CA THR A 151 8.05 29.18 -0.80
C THR A 151 8.80 30.29 -0.05
N ASP A 152 8.35 30.62 1.16
CA ASP A 152 8.95 31.64 2.03
C ASP A 152 10.19 31.13 2.78
N MET A 153 10.47 29.83 2.70
CA MET A 153 11.62 29.20 3.34
C MET A 153 12.93 29.59 2.64
N GLU A 154 13.97 29.88 3.43
CA GLU A 154 15.32 30.09 2.91
C GLU A 154 15.75 28.95 1.97
N PRO A 155 16.35 29.24 0.79
CA PRO A 155 16.66 28.22 -0.21
C PRO A 155 17.46 27.04 0.34
N ARG A 156 18.39 27.32 1.27
CA ARG A 156 19.20 26.30 1.94
C ARG A 156 18.37 25.37 2.82
N ASP A 157 17.40 25.89 3.55
CA ASP A 157 16.55 25.07 4.42
C ASP A 157 15.52 24.29 3.62
N ARG A 158 14.98 24.88 2.54
CA ARG A 158 14.12 24.18 1.59
C ARG A 158 14.84 23.00 0.94
N GLU A 159 16.11 23.17 0.60
CA GLU A 159 16.90 22.08 0.04
C GLU A 159 17.17 20.96 1.07
N LYS A 160 17.38 21.30 2.35
CA LYS A 160 17.46 20.27 3.41
C LYS A 160 16.14 19.49 3.55
N VAL A 161 15.00 20.18 3.51
CA VAL A 161 13.68 19.52 3.56
C VAL A 161 13.52 18.59 2.36
N ARG A 162 13.88 19.04 1.16
CA ARG A 162 13.88 18.21 -0.05
C ARG A 162 14.76 16.97 0.14
N GLN A 163 16.02 17.14 0.54
CA GLN A 163 16.96 16.04 0.72
C GLN A 163 16.45 14.99 1.72
N VAL A 164 15.99 15.43 2.89
CA VAL A 164 15.46 14.50 3.91
C VAL A 164 14.18 13.81 3.43
N THR A 165 13.29 14.53 2.74
CA THR A 165 12.06 13.96 2.20
C THR A 165 12.37 12.92 1.12
N THR A 166 13.32 13.21 0.23
CA THR A 166 13.81 12.26 -0.77
C THR A 166 14.38 11.01 -0.11
N GLU A 167 15.27 11.16 0.88
CA GLU A 167 15.89 10.05 1.60
C GLU A 167 14.84 9.13 2.23
N ILE A 168 13.92 9.70 3.02
CA ILE A 168 12.85 8.94 3.69
C ILE A 168 11.95 8.26 2.66
N ALA A 169 11.52 8.97 1.62
CA ALA A 169 10.62 8.40 0.63
C ALA A 169 11.28 7.25 -0.16
N SER A 170 12.57 7.40 -0.49
CA SER A 170 13.36 6.32 -1.09
C SER A 170 13.46 5.12 -0.15
N SER A 171 13.78 5.32 1.12
CA SER A 171 13.87 4.22 2.09
C SER A 171 12.55 3.47 2.28
N VAL A 172 11.43 4.20 2.35
CA VAL A 172 10.09 3.61 2.47
C VAL A 172 9.74 2.80 1.22
N ARG A 173 10.04 3.33 0.02
CA ARG A 173 9.86 2.60 -1.25
C ARG A 173 10.72 1.35 -1.33
N GLN A 174 11.99 1.44 -0.93
CA GLN A 174 12.89 0.30 -0.88
C GLN A 174 12.32 -0.82 0.00
N VAL A 175 11.96 -0.50 1.25
CA VAL A 175 11.37 -1.47 2.19
C VAL A 175 10.07 -2.06 1.62
N SER A 176 9.18 -1.22 1.06
CA SER A 176 7.94 -1.70 0.46
C SER A 176 8.18 -2.62 -0.72
N SER A 177 9.11 -2.26 -1.61
CA SER A 177 9.49 -3.09 -2.75
C SER A 177 10.09 -4.43 -2.32
N MET A 178 10.92 -4.44 -1.27
CA MET A 178 11.51 -5.67 -0.73
C MET A 178 10.43 -6.57 -0.17
N ILE A 179 9.48 -6.04 0.61
CA ILE A 179 8.36 -6.81 1.17
C ILE A 179 7.50 -7.41 0.06
N SER A 180 7.22 -6.66 -1.01
CA SER A 180 6.50 -7.18 -2.18
C SER A 180 7.26 -8.28 -2.93
N GLY A 181 8.59 -8.32 -2.78
CA GLY A 181 9.47 -9.30 -3.39
C GLY A 181 9.65 -10.60 -2.62
N ILE A 182 9.08 -10.73 -1.42
CA ILE A 182 9.19 -11.94 -0.58
C ILE A 182 8.25 -13.02 -1.14
N GLY A 183 8.82 -14.12 -1.63
CA GLY A 183 8.06 -15.21 -2.24
C GLY A 183 7.72 -16.38 -1.30
N ASP A 184 7.96 -16.22 0.00
CA ASP A 184 7.82 -17.34 0.95
C ASP A 184 6.38 -17.86 1.09
N SER A 185 6.24 -19.18 1.02
CA SER A 185 4.98 -19.90 1.19
C SER A 185 4.58 -20.09 2.66
N ASP A 186 5.48 -19.84 3.61
CA ASP A 186 5.17 -19.83 5.04
C ASP A 186 4.25 -18.64 5.42
N SER A 187 3.07 -18.99 5.95
CA SER A 187 2.08 -18.02 6.44
C SER A 187 2.58 -17.13 7.58
N VAL A 188 3.48 -17.63 8.42
CA VAL A 188 4.08 -16.91 9.55
C VAL A 188 5.03 -15.83 9.04
N ILE A 189 5.90 -16.19 8.09
CA ILE A 189 6.81 -15.23 7.44
C ILE A 189 6.00 -14.13 6.76
N ARG A 190 4.95 -14.49 6.01
CA ARG A 190 4.04 -13.48 5.41
C ARG A 190 3.35 -12.61 6.45
N GLY A 191 2.93 -13.17 7.58
CA GLY A 191 2.29 -12.43 8.66
C GLY A 191 3.23 -11.37 9.24
N PHE A 192 4.47 -11.73 9.53
CA PHE A 192 5.48 -10.80 10.02
C PHE A 192 5.85 -9.74 8.98
N THR A 193 6.13 -10.14 7.74
CA THR A 193 6.64 -9.20 6.73
C THR A 193 5.59 -8.21 6.27
N ARG A 194 4.32 -8.61 6.13
CA ARG A 194 3.22 -7.70 5.78
C ARG A 194 2.94 -6.64 6.85
N SER A 195 3.16 -6.98 8.11
CA SER A 195 2.91 -6.07 9.23
C SER A 195 4.02 -5.04 9.45
N ILE A 196 5.22 -5.22 8.88
CA ILE A 196 6.32 -4.24 8.98
C ILE A 196 5.87 -2.85 8.50
N LEU A 197 5.30 -2.74 7.29
CA LEU A 197 4.81 -1.45 6.79
C LEU A 197 3.65 -0.92 7.65
N VAL A 198 2.75 -1.80 8.11
CA VAL A 198 1.62 -1.39 8.95
C VAL A 198 2.10 -0.74 10.24
N HIS A 199 3.11 -1.33 10.90
CA HIS A 199 3.72 -0.74 12.10
C HIS A 199 4.41 0.60 11.80
N LEU A 200 5.17 0.69 10.71
CA LEU A 200 5.78 1.95 10.29
C LEU A 200 4.75 3.05 10.05
N GLU A 201 3.69 2.76 9.30
CA GLU A 201 2.62 3.73 8.98
C GLU A 201 1.81 4.12 10.24
N THR A 202 1.57 3.16 11.14
CA THR A 202 0.92 3.41 12.44
C THR A 202 1.78 4.32 13.32
N ALA A 203 3.10 4.13 13.34
CA ALA A 203 4.02 5.00 14.06
C ALA A 203 3.94 6.44 13.55
N VAL A 204 3.87 6.63 12.23
CA VAL A 204 3.68 7.95 11.59
C VAL A 204 2.35 8.59 12.02
N ASP A 205 1.25 7.85 11.93
CA ASP A 205 -0.08 8.33 12.31
C ASP A 205 -0.13 8.80 13.78
N LEU A 206 0.50 8.03 14.68
CA LEU A 206 0.57 8.35 16.11
C LEU A 206 1.34 9.65 16.40
N VAL A 207 2.37 9.96 15.60
CA VAL A 207 3.22 11.16 15.78
C VAL A 207 2.62 12.40 15.13
N VAL A 208 2.01 12.26 13.95
CA VAL A 208 1.45 13.41 13.21
C VAL A 208 0.12 13.87 13.82
N LYS A 209 -0.61 13.00 14.53
CA LYS A 209 -1.93 13.32 15.09
C LYS A 209 -1.86 14.44 16.15
N LYS A 210 -2.30 15.63 15.75
CA LYS A 210 -2.34 16.82 16.59
C LYS A 210 -3.16 16.61 17.86
N GLY A 211 -2.66 17.10 18.99
CA GLY A 211 -3.36 17.09 20.28
C GLY A 211 -3.38 15.75 21.02
N GLN A 212 -2.79 14.69 20.45
CA GLN A 212 -2.72 13.40 21.13
C GLN A 212 -1.50 13.33 22.07
N ARG A 213 -1.75 13.43 23.39
CA ARG A 213 -0.74 13.11 24.42
C ARG A 213 -0.35 11.63 24.33
N GLY A 214 0.92 11.30 24.56
CA GLY A 214 1.40 9.92 24.46
C GLY A 214 1.60 9.40 23.04
N GLY A 215 1.40 10.22 22.00
CA GLY A 215 1.53 9.78 20.60
C GLY A 215 2.92 9.24 20.28
N THR A 216 3.96 10.00 20.61
CA THR A 216 5.36 9.62 20.38
C THR A 216 5.77 8.40 21.21
N ALA A 217 5.36 8.32 22.48
CA ALA A 217 5.63 7.17 23.33
C ALA A 217 5.06 5.86 22.73
N LYS A 218 3.82 5.89 22.23
CA LYS A 218 3.21 4.74 21.55
C LYS A 218 3.88 4.42 20.21
N ALA A 219 4.31 5.45 19.47
CA ALA A 219 4.95 5.24 18.18
C ALA A 219 6.29 4.50 18.29
N PHE A 220 7.04 4.67 19.39
CA PHE A 220 8.27 3.90 19.64
C PHE A 220 8.03 2.39 19.68
N TRP A 221 6.91 1.96 20.26
CA TRP A 221 6.51 0.56 20.27
C TRP A 221 6.29 0.01 18.85
N GLU A 222 5.64 0.79 17.99
CA GLU A 222 5.43 0.41 16.59
C GLU A 222 6.75 0.29 15.82
N LEU A 223 7.71 1.20 16.04
CA LEU A 223 9.05 1.07 15.43
C LEU A 223 9.78 -0.19 15.91
N GLN A 224 9.67 -0.52 17.19
CA GLN A 224 10.23 -1.74 17.75
C GLN A 224 9.61 -2.99 17.12
N LEU A 225 8.28 -3.03 16.97
CA LEU A 225 7.58 -4.15 16.33
C LEU A 225 7.96 -4.32 14.85
N ALA A 226 8.16 -3.22 14.11
CA ALA A 226 8.61 -3.30 12.72
C ALA A 226 9.96 -4.02 12.60
N CYS A 227 10.95 -3.66 13.43
CA CYS A 227 12.24 -4.35 13.47
C CYS A 227 12.12 -5.79 13.99
N GLU A 228 11.35 -6.01 15.06
CA GLU A 228 11.12 -7.32 15.67
C GLU A 228 10.56 -8.31 14.63
N HIS A 229 9.56 -7.89 13.87
CA HIS A 229 8.94 -8.72 12.85
C HIS A 229 9.91 -9.08 11.72
N ALA A 230 10.78 -8.14 11.31
CA ALA A 230 11.83 -8.44 10.34
C ALA A 230 12.78 -9.53 10.86
N PHE A 231 13.27 -9.40 12.11
CA PHE A 231 14.15 -10.41 12.70
C PHE A 231 13.47 -11.77 12.87
N LYS A 232 12.22 -11.79 13.35
CA LYS A 232 11.45 -13.02 13.55
C LYS A 232 11.15 -13.72 12.23
N ALA A 233 10.89 -12.98 11.16
CA ALA A 233 10.71 -13.56 9.83
C ALA A 233 11.98 -14.27 9.34
N VAL A 234 13.16 -13.68 9.56
CA VAL A 234 14.46 -14.32 9.22
C VAL A 234 14.71 -15.56 10.06
N LEU A 235 14.46 -15.50 11.37
CA LEU A 235 14.61 -16.64 12.27
C LEU A 235 13.67 -17.78 11.86
N GLN A 236 12.41 -17.47 11.58
CA GLN A 236 11.43 -18.42 11.07
C GLN A 236 11.93 -19.08 9.78
N LYS A 237 12.50 -18.32 8.84
CA LYS A 237 13.07 -18.88 7.60
C LYS A 237 14.29 -19.77 7.86
N LYS A 238 15.16 -19.38 8.79
CA LYS A 238 16.42 -20.09 9.09
C LYS A 238 16.19 -21.39 9.89
N SER A 239 15.32 -21.38 10.88
CA SER A 239 15.15 -22.48 11.84
C SER A 239 13.76 -23.08 11.93
N GLY A 240 12.76 -22.53 11.22
CA GLY A 240 11.35 -22.95 11.33
C GLY A 240 10.66 -22.51 12.64
N GLU A 241 11.39 -21.82 13.51
CA GLU A 241 10.93 -21.31 14.81
C GLU A 241 11.50 -19.90 15.06
N TYR A 242 10.83 -19.14 15.93
CA TYR A 242 11.28 -17.84 16.40
C TYR A 242 11.00 -17.66 17.91
N PRO A 243 11.84 -16.89 18.64
CA PRO A 243 11.59 -16.54 20.03
C PRO A 243 10.33 -15.69 20.21
N LYS A 244 9.47 -16.04 21.18
CA LYS A 244 8.29 -15.26 21.55
C LYS A 244 8.62 -14.17 22.59
N ILE A 245 9.60 -13.33 22.27
CA ILE A 245 10.04 -12.20 23.09
C ILE A 245 10.05 -10.91 22.28
N HIS A 246 10.23 -9.76 22.94
CA HIS A 246 10.25 -8.44 22.30
C HIS A 246 11.63 -7.76 22.30
N ASN A 247 12.67 -8.45 22.79
CA ASN A 247 13.99 -7.88 22.94
C ASN A 247 14.76 -7.84 21.60
N LEU A 248 14.88 -6.65 21.00
CA LEU A 248 15.60 -6.47 19.73
C LEU A 248 17.07 -6.89 19.78
N PHE A 249 17.76 -6.68 20.90
CA PHE A 249 19.18 -7.05 21.02
C PHE A 249 19.35 -8.56 20.99
N PHE A 250 18.49 -9.28 21.71
CA PHE A 250 18.49 -10.74 21.68
C PHE A 250 18.13 -11.27 20.28
N LEU A 251 17.13 -10.67 19.62
CA LEU A 251 16.74 -11.08 18.28
C LEU A 251 17.86 -10.81 17.26
N TYR A 252 18.53 -9.66 17.36
CA TYR A 252 19.73 -9.33 16.56
C TYR A 252 20.82 -10.38 16.71
N ASP A 253 21.14 -10.76 17.96
CA ASP A 253 22.18 -11.75 18.24
C ASP A 253 21.78 -13.14 17.73
N GLN A 254 20.53 -13.54 17.92
CA GLN A 254 20.05 -14.85 17.45
C GLN A 254 19.97 -14.98 15.94
N CYS A 255 19.58 -13.91 15.23
CA CYS A 255 19.52 -13.95 13.77
C CYS A 255 20.90 -13.83 13.11
N ASP A 256 21.96 -13.68 13.91
CA ASP A 256 23.32 -13.40 13.46
C ASP A 256 23.35 -12.20 12.50
N ALA A 257 22.68 -11.11 12.90
CA ALA A 257 22.51 -9.94 12.02
C ALA A 257 23.82 -9.28 11.59
N ALA A 258 24.91 -9.49 12.33
CA ALA A 258 26.24 -9.05 11.91
C ALA A 258 26.67 -9.69 10.58
N SER A 259 26.36 -10.98 10.36
CA SER A 259 26.64 -11.65 9.08
C SER A 259 25.73 -11.19 7.94
N LEU A 260 24.60 -10.53 8.28
CA LEU A 260 23.73 -9.85 7.33
C LEU A 260 24.19 -8.42 7.00
N GLY A 261 25.34 -8.00 7.53
CA GLY A 261 25.92 -6.67 7.30
C GLY A 261 25.27 -5.55 8.12
N LEU A 262 24.50 -5.89 9.17
CA LEU A 262 23.92 -4.90 10.07
C LEU A 262 24.92 -4.51 11.18
N ASP A 263 25.17 -3.21 11.34
CA ASP A 263 25.98 -2.69 12.45
C ASP A 263 25.13 -2.68 13.74
N ARG A 264 25.65 -3.32 14.80
CA ARG A 264 25.02 -3.36 16.14
C ARG A 264 24.67 -1.96 16.66
N ARG A 265 25.49 -0.95 16.32
CA ARG A 265 25.29 0.45 16.73
C ARG A 265 23.93 1.02 16.29
N LEU A 266 23.35 0.49 15.21
CA LEU A 266 22.03 0.93 14.73
C LEU A 266 20.92 0.56 15.73
N ILE A 267 21.04 -0.59 16.40
CA ILE A 267 20.08 -1.04 17.42
C ILE A 267 20.38 -0.40 18.78
N GLU A 268 21.64 -0.08 19.07
CA GLU A 268 22.02 0.66 20.28
C GLU A 268 21.37 2.05 20.36
N ASN A 269 21.05 2.65 19.20
CA ASN A 269 20.33 3.92 19.11
C ASN A 269 18.82 3.78 19.30
N MET A 270 18.28 2.56 19.28
CA MET A 270 16.87 2.29 19.56
C MET A 270 16.64 2.19 21.08
N PRO A 271 15.47 2.61 21.58
CA PRO A 271 15.14 2.42 23.00
C PRO A 271 15.14 0.94 23.36
N ARG A 272 15.55 0.62 24.59
CA ARG A 272 15.50 -0.75 25.11
C ARG A 272 14.05 -1.16 25.37
N GLU A 273 13.80 -2.47 25.38
CA GLU A 273 12.47 -3.03 25.68
C GLU A 273 11.89 -2.47 26.99
N SER A 274 12.69 -2.37 28.06
CA SER A 274 12.25 -1.79 29.33
C SER A 274 11.79 -0.34 29.18
N GLU A 275 12.53 0.47 28.42
CA GLU A 275 12.19 1.87 28.17
C GLU A 275 10.91 1.99 27.34
N VAL A 276 10.75 1.18 26.30
CA VAL A 276 9.53 1.21 25.48
C VAL A 276 8.31 0.74 26.28
N MET A 277 8.47 -0.23 27.17
CA MET A 277 7.40 -0.66 28.08
C MET A 277 7.01 0.45 29.06
N GLU A 278 7.97 1.15 29.67
CA GLU A 278 7.70 2.30 30.53
C GLU A 278 6.95 3.41 29.77
N LEU A 279 7.40 3.73 28.55
CA LEU A 279 6.73 4.69 27.66
C LEU A 279 5.29 4.27 27.35
N ARG A 280 5.07 3.00 26.99
CA ARG A 280 3.74 2.45 26.65
C ARG A 280 2.77 2.51 27.83
N HIS A 281 3.26 2.28 29.04
CA HIS A 281 2.46 2.31 30.27
C HIS A 281 2.35 3.71 30.89
N GLY A 282 2.93 4.74 30.25
CA GLY A 282 2.90 6.11 30.76
C GLY A 282 3.72 6.30 32.04
N GLN A 283 4.69 5.41 32.29
CA GLN A 283 5.58 5.43 33.45
C GLN A 283 6.82 6.31 33.21
N ALA A 284 7.10 6.66 31.94
CA ALA A 284 8.14 7.58 31.52
C ALA A 284 7.53 8.83 30.84
N PRO A 285 8.21 10.00 30.88
CA PRO A 285 7.74 11.19 30.20
C PRO A 285 7.74 11.03 28.68
N ASP A 286 6.86 11.76 28.00
CA ASP A 286 6.78 11.73 26.54
C ASP A 286 8.11 12.18 25.91
N PRO A 287 8.73 11.34 25.06
CA PRO A 287 10.02 11.64 24.48
C PRO A 287 9.88 12.71 23.39
N PRO A 288 10.93 13.52 23.15
CA PRO A 288 10.92 14.52 22.08
C PRO A 288 10.73 13.87 20.71
N VAL A 289 9.91 14.49 19.86
CA VAL A 289 9.66 14.00 18.48
C VAL A 289 10.95 13.87 17.66
N LYS A 290 11.94 14.71 17.93
CA LYS A 290 13.27 14.63 17.30
C LYS A 290 13.95 13.29 17.57
N ARG A 291 13.92 12.81 18.81
CA ARG A 291 14.49 11.50 19.20
C ARG A 291 13.76 10.37 18.49
N PHE A 292 12.44 10.45 18.41
CA PHE A 292 11.65 9.49 17.64
C PHE A 292 12.06 9.48 16.16
N PHE A 293 12.22 10.64 15.55
CA PHE A 293 12.59 10.74 14.14
C PHE A 293 13.99 10.18 13.85
N GLU A 294 14.94 10.36 14.77
CA GLU A 294 16.27 9.73 14.69
C GLU A 294 16.16 8.20 14.70
N CYS A 295 15.33 7.64 15.59
CA CYS A 295 15.07 6.20 15.64
C CYS A 295 14.31 5.70 14.39
N TYR A 296 13.32 6.47 13.91
CA TYR A 296 12.58 6.18 12.69
C TYR A 296 13.52 6.05 11.48
N ARG A 297 14.51 6.94 11.36
CA ARG A 297 15.56 6.83 10.34
C ARG A 297 16.44 5.60 10.53
N ALA A 298 16.81 5.28 11.77
CA ALA A 298 17.62 4.09 12.06
C ALA A 298 16.90 2.79 11.64
N VAL A 299 15.56 2.72 11.79
CA VAL A 299 14.77 1.57 11.33
C VAL A 299 14.97 1.31 9.83
N PHE A 300 15.05 2.34 9.00
CA PHE A 300 15.31 2.17 7.56
C PHE A 300 16.73 1.72 7.22
N ALA A 301 17.69 1.90 8.13
CA ALA A 301 19.01 1.29 7.99
C ALA A 301 19.01 -0.18 8.48
N ILE A 302 18.12 -0.53 9.41
CA ILE A 302 17.99 -1.88 9.96
C ILE A 302 17.23 -2.82 9.01
N LEU A 303 16.09 -2.39 8.48
CA LEU A 303 15.17 -3.28 7.77
C LEU A 303 15.75 -3.89 6.47
N PRO A 304 16.39 -3.13 5.56
CA PRO A 304 16.88 -3.70 4.30
C PRO A 304 17.85 -4.89 4.48
N PRO A 305 18.96 -4.80 5.24
CA PRO A 305 19.87 -5.94 5.39
C PRO A 305 19.21 -7.15 6.06
N VAL A 306 18.24 -6.92 6.96
CA VAL A 306 17.51 -8.00 7.64
C VAL A 306 16.52 -8.68 6.71
N ILE A 307 15.78 -7.93 5.89
CA ILE A 307 14.75 -8.48 5.00
C ILE A 307 15.37 -9.09 3.74
N GLU A 308 16.54 -8.64 3.30
CA GLU A 308 17.19 -9.08 2.06
C GLU A 308 17.22 -10.62 1.85
N PRO A 309 17.54 -11.46 2.85
CA PRO A 309 17.53 -12.93 2.69
C PRO A 309 16.13 -13.53 2.45
N LEU A 310 15.06 -12.77 2.70
CA LEU A 310 13.67 -13.17 2.47
C LEU A 310 13.21 -12.83 1.05
N VAL A 311 13.87 -11.91 0.35
CA VAL A 311 13.46 -11.41 -0.96
C VAL A 311 13.82 -12.42 -2.05
N GLU A 312 12.83 -12.83 -2.84
CA GLU A 312 13.01 -13.71 -3.99
C GLU A 312 13.00 -12.92 -5.32
N TRP A 313 12.16 -11.88 -5.39
CA TRP A 313 11.92 -11.10 -6.60
C TRP A 313 12.24 -9.63 -6.36
N ARG A 314 13.12 -9.04 -7.17
CA ARG A 314 13.47 -7.63 -7.04
C ARG A 314 12.59 -6.78 -7.96
N LEU A 315 11.51 -6.24 -7.41
CA LEU A 315 10.56 -5.40 -8.15
C LEU A 315 10.96 -3.92 -8.23
N GLY A 316 11.97 -3.47 -7.48
CA GLY A 316 12.31 -2.05 -7.27
C GLY A 316 12.63 -1.21 -8.50
N LYS A 317 12.80 -1.85 -9.66
CA LYS A 317 13.03 -1.19 -10.95
C LYS A 317 12.15 -1.76 -12.06
N ALA A 318 11.19 -2.59 -11.68
CA ALA A 318 10.28 -3.23 -12.61
C ALA A 318 9.33 -2.19 -13.20
N ARG A 319 9.17 -2.26 -14.53
CA ARG A 319 8.23 -1.47 -15.30
C ARG A 319 7.50 -2.42 -16.24
N PHE A 320 6.18 -2.35 -16.23
CA PHE A 320 5.32 -3.18 -17.07
C PHE A 320 4.44 -2.30 -17.94
N GLU A 321 4.45 -2.54 -19.24
CA GLU A 321 3.44 -2.00 -20.13
C GLU A 321 2.24 -2.94 -20.10
N LEU A 322 1.12 -2.44 -19.59
CA LEU A 322 -0.12 -3.20 -19.49
C LEU A 322 -1.08 -2.72 -20.55
N ALA A 323 -1.64 -3.67 -21.31
CA ALA A 323 -2.81 -3.39 -22.14
C ALA A 323 -3.95 -2.92 -21.23
N GLN A 324 -4.69 -1.91 -21.70
CA GLN A 324 -5.84 -1.47 -20.97
C GLN A 324 -6.92 -2.56 -20.94
N PRO A 325 -7.68 -2.67 -19.85
CA PRO A 325 -8.72 -3.67 -19.77
C PRO A 325 -9.79 -3.42 -20.86
N PRO A 326 -10.13 -4.42 -21.68
CA PRO A 326 -11.01 -4.23 -22.84
C PRO A 326 -12.44 -3.80 -22.44
N TRP A 327 -12.87 -4.10 -21.21
CA TRP A 327 -14.17 -3.70 -20.67
C TRP A 327 -14.28 -2.21 -20.30
N MET A 328 -13.17 -1.46 -20.28
CA MET A 328 -13.18 -0.03 -19.94
C MET A 328 -13.56 0.88 -21.12
N GLU A 329 -13.67 0.36 -22.34
CA GLU A 329 -13.97 1.14 -23.54
C GLU A 329 -15.29 1.92 -23.42
N LYS A 330 -16.40 1.25 -23.07
CA LYS A 330 -17.74 1.88 -23.00
C LYS A 330 -17.92 2.84 -21.82
N VAL A 331 -17.13 2.71 -20.75
CA VAL A 331 -17.17 3.61 -19.58
C VAL A 331 -16.60 4.99 -19.94
N ARG A 332 -15.64 5.05 -20.86
CA ARG A 332 -14.95 6.29 -21.23
C ARG A 332 -15.76 7.18 -22.15
N PHE A 333 -16.49 6.58 -23.10
CA PHE A 333 -17.36 7.31 -24.03
C PHE A 333 -18.55 8.00 -23.34
N LYS A 334 -18.93 7.59 -22.12
CA LYS A 334 -19.96 8.27 -21.31
C LYS A 334 -19.43 9.51 -20.56
N LYS A 335 -18.11 9.69 -20.44
CA LYS A 335 -17.47 10.82 -19.71
C LYS A 335 -16.94 11.94 -20.61
N SER A 336 -16.86 11.71 -21.93
CA SER A 336 -16.61 12.72 -22.97
C SER A 336 -17.92 13.27 -23.49
#